data_AF-A0A9W4HG19-F1
#
_entry.id   AF-A0A9W4HG19-F1
#
_cell.length_a   1.000
_cell.length_b   1.000
_cell.length_c   1.000
_cell.angle_alpha   90.00
_cell.angle_beta   90.00
_cell.angle_gamma   90.00
#
_symmetry.space_group_name_H-M   'P 1'
#
loop_
_entity.id
_entity.type
_entity.pdbx_description
1 polymer ?
#
loop_
_entity_poly.entity_id
_entity_poly.type
_entity_poly.pdbx_seq_one_letter_code
_entity_poly.pdbx_strand_id
1 'polypeptide(L)'
;MNPEDVPNNLWLQVSQKHFRCFRASRVSARSVPSTRKKTVDDLNRRFTFPTNHFDFVHSRLLATGLNRSRWPSYLRDVVRVLKPGGWAQMVEIYFNVQSDNGSITDEHALRKWSTKYLSALEDKKDLRIGSKLRTLMADAGFVEVDTKMIPLPLSAWSTGWFFKDPWEITVTDSLISDLRMKGIGESNHENAQQLLQSLALYPLTQRLHMPPEVFTSLVAQAQREAADPTLKAYFPL
;
A
#
# COMPACT_ATOMS: atom_id res chain seq x y z
N MET A 1 -16.61 22.94 18.62
CA MET A 1 -15.72 23.05 17.45
C MET A 1 -16.46 22.37 16.31
N ASN A 2 -16.84 23.14 15.29
CA ASN A 2 -17.85 22.77 14.30
C ASN A 2 -17.21 21.88 13.19
N PRO A 3 -17.89 20.86 12.64
CA PRO A 3 -17.30 19.93 11.67
C PRO A 3 -17.10 20.50 10.25
N GLU A 4 -17.22 21.82 10.03
CA GLU A 4 -17.30 22.45 8.70
C GLU A 4 -16.08 23.28 8.27
N ASP A 5 -14.99 23.33 9.06
CA ASP A 5 -13.86 24.24 8.79
C ASP A 5 -12.69 23.64 7.97
N VAL A 6 -12.96 22.79 6.96
CA VAL A 6 -11.91 22.31 6.04
C VAL A 6 -12.01 23.04 4.68
N PRO A 7 -11.05 23.92 4.31
CA PRO A 7 -11.06 24.59 3.02
C PRO A 7 -10.78 23.63 1.85
N ASN A 8 -11.56 23.80 0.78
CA ASN A 8 -11.46 23.08 -0.48
C ASN A 8 -10.26 23.56 -1.32
N ASN A 9 -9.08 22.93 -1.18
CA ASN A 9 -7.95 23.20 -2.08
C ASN A 9 -7.07 21.96 -2.35
N LEU A 10 -7.07 21.59 -3.64
CA LEU A 10 -6.05 20.84 -4.42
C LEU A 10 -5.40 19.58 -3.82
N TRP A 11 -5.89 18.41 -4.27
CA TRP A 11 -5.30 17.10 -4.03
C TRP A 11 -4.29 16.74 -5.12
N LEU A 12 -3.04 16.42 -4.76
CA LEU A 12 -2.12 15.71 -5.66
C LEU A 12 -2.40 14.20 -5.52
N GLN A 13 -2.81 13.55 -6.62
CA GLN A 13 -3.08 12.11 -6.65
C GLN A 13 -2.20 11.42 -7.68
N VAL A 14 -1.35 10.49 -7.23
CA VAL A 14 -0.85 9.38 -8.04
C VAL A 14 -1.83 8.22 -7.81
N SER A 15 -2.66 7.91 -8.84
CA SER A 15 -3.61 6.77 -9.08
C SER A 15 -4.04 5.85 -7.90
N GLN A 16 -5.28 5.39 -7.69
CA GLN A 16 -6.69 5.66 -8.06
C GLN A 16 -7.57 4.88 -7.03
N LYS A 17 -8.83 5.31 -6.88
CA LYS A 17 -9.94 4.75 -6.05
C LYS A 17 -9.98 5.12 -4.55
N HIS A 18 -11.13 5.70 -4.20
CA HIS A 18 -11.61 6.24 -2.94
C HIS A 18 -11.30 5.43 -1.67
N PHE A 19 -10.93 6.13 -0.60
CA PHE A 19 -11.31 5.75 0.77
C PHE A 19 -11.94 6.97 1.45
N ARG A 20 -13.17 6.80 1.94
CA ARG A 20 -13.92 7.80 2.70
C ARG A 20 -13.70 7.58 4.19
N CYS A 21 -13.42 8.65 4.93
CA CYS A 21 -13.83 8.77 6.33
C CYS A 21 -15.31 9.22 6.34
N PHE A 22 -16.18 8.63 7.16
CA PHE A 22 -17.64 8.86 7.13
C PHE A 22 -18.14 9.90 8.14
N ARG A 23 -19.08 10.75 7.69
CA ARG A 23 -20.44 10.95 8.24
C ARG A 23 -21.42 11.32 7.10
N ALA A 24 -22.70 10.94 7.24
CA ALA A 24 -23.82 10.84 6.27
C ALA A 24 -24.04 12.05 5.33
N SER A 25 -24.50 11.95 4.07
CA SER A 25 -25.69 11.25 3.54
C SER A 25 -25.55 10.84 2.06
N ARG A 26 -26.51 10.03 1.56
CA ARG A 26 -26.65 9.45 0.20
C ARG A 26 -25.94 10.25 -0.91
N VAL A 27 -24.92 9.65 -1.53
CA VAL A 27 -24.26 10.23 -2.71
C VAL A 27 -24.95 9.72 -3.98
N SER A 28 -25.78 10.58 -4.55
CA SER A 28 -26.12 10.54 -5.98
C SER A 28 -24.87 10.93 -6.79
N ALA A 29 -24.65 10.24 -7.91
CA ALA A 29 -23.51 10.45 -8.81
C ALA A 29 -23.47 11.90 -9.31
N ARG A 30 -22.69 12.76 -8.65
CA ARG A 30 -22.40 14.13 -9.10
C ARG A 30 -20.98 14.20 -9.66
N SER A 31 -20.87 14.92 -10.77
CA SER A 31 -19.66 15.19 -11.54
C SER A 31 -18.48 15.62 -10.68
N VAL A 32 -17.28 15.16 -11.03
CA VAL A 32 -16.07 15.46 -10.26
C VAL A 32 -15.67 16.95 -10.45
N PRO A 33 -15.29 17.69 -9.40
CA PRO A 33 -14.97 19.11 -9.51
C PRO A 33 -13.79 19.39 -10.47
N SER A 34 -13.87 20.52 -11.16
CA SER A 34 -12.93 21.02 -12.19
C SER A 34 -11.56 21.47 -11.67
N THR A 35 -11.27 21.32 -10.37
CA THR A 35 -10.05 21.84 -9.73
C THR A 35 -8.85 20.88 -9.73
N ARG A 36 -8.95 19.73 -10.40
CA ARG A 36 -7.85 18.74 -10.44
C ARG A 36 -6.80 19.10 -11.50
N LYS A 37 -5.66 19.64 -11.05
CA LYS A 37 -4.46 19.75 -11.89
C LYS A 37 -3.70 18.43 -11.84
N LYS A 38 -3.43 17.86 -13.02
CA LYS A 38 -2.61 16.65 -13.17
C LYS A 38 -1.23 17.07 -13.65
N THR A 39 -0.20 16.56 -13.00
CA THR A 39 1.19 16.80 -13.35
C THR A 39 1.91 15.45 -13.39
N VAL A 40 2.78 15.28 -14.38
CA VAL A 40 3.66 14.12 -14.49
C VAL A 40 5.04 14.57 -14.00
N ASP A 41 5.60 13.88 -13.01
CA ASP A 41 6.93 14.19 -12.45
C ASP A 41 7.67 12.88 -12.10
N ASP A 42 9.00 12.95 -12.07
CA ASP A 42 9.88 11.84 -11.70
C ASP A 42 10.25 11.92 -10.22
N LEU A 43 9.67 11.04 -9.41
CA LEU A 43 9.87 11.04 -7.95
C LEU A 43 11.30 10.64 -7.53
N ASN A 44 12.11 10.08 -8.44
CA ASN A 44 13.54 9.87 -8.20
C ASN A 44 14.36 11.16 -8.28
N ARG A 45 13.75 12.26 -8.72
CA ARG A 45 14.34 13.60 -8.72
C ARG A 45 13.70 14.47 -7.66
N ARG A 46 14.35 15.60 -7.38
CA ARG A 46 13.83 16.61 -6.47
C ARG A 46 12.50 17.15 -7.00
N PHE A 47 11.52 17.33 -6.12
CA PHE A 47 10.21 17.86 -6.50
C PHE A 47 10.31 19.24 -7.14
N THR A 48 9.54 19.44 -8.22
CA THR A 48 9.43 20.72 -8.93
C THR A 48 8.45 21.70 -8.27
N PHE A 49 7.67 21.24 -7.28
CA PHE A 49 6.68 22.05 -6.60
C PHE A 49 7.30 23.12 -5.67
N PRO A 50 6.61 24.26 -5.48
CA PRO A 50 7.06 25.30 -4.56
C PRO A 50 7.00 24.82 -3.10
N THR A 51 7.80 25.47 -2.25
CA THR A 51 7.82 25.26 -0.80
C THR A 51 6.50 25.75 -0.18
N ASN A 52 6.03 25.10 0.89
CA ASN A 52 4.82 25.47 1.63
C ASN A 52 3.57 25.61 0.73
N HIS A 53 3.36 24.66 -0.17
CA HIS A 53 2.30 24.74 -1.17
C HIS A 53 1.08 23.89 -0.84
N PHE A 54 1.30 22.66 -0.39
CA PHE A 54 0.23 21.69 -0.15
C PHE A 54 -0.15 21.66 1.33
N ASP A 55 -1.45 21.50 1.59
CA ASP A 55 -1.98 21.25 2.93
C ASP A 55 -1.84 19.75 3.31
N PHE A 56 -1.84 18.87 2.30
CA PHE A 56 -1.75 17.42 2.47
C PHE A 56 -1.02 16.74 1.31
N VAL A 57 -0.18 15.75 1.62
CA VAL A 57 0.47 14.87 0.63
C VAL A 57 0.12 13.41 0.92
N HIS A 58 -0.50 12.74 -0.05
CA HIS A 58 -0.71 11.30 -0.01
C HIS A 58 0.25 10.60 -0.97
N SER A 59 0.98 9.63 -0.46
CA SER A 59 1.92 8.80 -1.21
C SER A 59 1.62 7.33 -0.98
N ARG A 60 1.56 6.55 -2.06
CA ARG A 60 1.12 5.17 -2.01
C ARG A 60 1.81 4.29 -3.05
N LEU A 61 2.29 3.14 -2.61
CA LEU A 61 2.87 2.06 -3.43
C LEU A 61 4.06 2.51 -4.30
N LEU A 62 4.95 3.32 -3.74
CA LEU A 62 6.15 3.80 -4.42
C LEU A 62 7.37 2.88 -4.24
N ALA A 63 7.34 1.89 -3.33
CA ALA A 63 8.48 1.02 -3.04
C ALA A 63 9.14 0.37 -4.27
N THR A 64 8.37 0.02 -5.29
CA THR A 64 8.88 -0.58 -6.53
C THR A 64 9.45 0.44 -7.52
N GLY A 65 8.98 1.69 -7.47
CA GLY A 65 9.39 2.77 -8.37
C GLY A 65 10.53 3.64 -7.82
N LEU A 66 10.55 3.90 -6.52
CA LEU A 66 11.52 4.79 -5.87
C LEU A 66 12.83 4.04 -5.58
N ASN A 67 13.96 4.67 -5.89
CA ASN A 67 15.28 4.11 -5.60
C ASN A 67 15.51 4.02 -4.08
N ARG A 68 16.20 2.97 -3.65
CA ARG A 68 16.50 2.72 -2.23
C ARG A 68 17.10 3.93 -1.51
N SER A 69 18.10 4.58 -2.13
CA SER A 69 18.79 5.74 -1.57
C SER A 69 17.98 7.04 -1.62
N ARG A 70 16.87 7.08 -2.37
CA ARG A 70 16.04 8.28 -2.58
C ARG A 70 15.09 8.55 -1.42
N TRP A 71 14.70 7.54 -0.64
CA TRP A 71 13.70 7.65 0.43
C TRP A 71 13.94 8.81 1.42
N PRO A 72 15.15 8.99 2.00
CA PRO A 72 15.36 10.10 2.94
C PRO A 72 15.21 11.48 2.30
N SER A 73 15.74 11.66 1.08
CA SER A 73 15.60 12.95 0.38
C SER A 73 14.19 13.16 -0.16
N TYR A 74 13.46 12.10 -0.47
CA TYR A 74 12.08 12.17 -0.94
C TYR A 74 11.18 12.69 0.18
N LEU A 75 11.32 12.18 1.40
CA LEU A 75 10.56 12.66 2.54
C LEU A 75 10.91 14.12 2.90
N ARG A 76 12.17 14.54 2.76
CA ARG A 76 12.55 15.95 2.90
C ARG A 76 11.89 16.85 1.85
N ASP A 77 11.74 16.36 0.62
CA ASP A 77 10.98 17.09 -0.39
C ASP A 77 9.50 17.20 -0.03
N VAL A 78 8.90 16.14 0.52
CA VAL A 78 7.52 16.15 1.00
C VAL A 78 7.35 17.20 2.11
N VAL A 79 8.23 17.23 3.11
CA VAL A 79 8.21 18.26 4.17
C VAL A 79 8.30 19.67 3.57
N ARG A 80 9.23 19.88 2.64
CA ARG A 80 9.42 21.20 2.01
C ARG A 80 8.16 21.69 1.29
N VAL A 81 7.46 20.82 0.57
CA VAL A 81 6.29 21.24 -0.21
C VAL A 81 5.02 21.35 0.63
N LEU A 82 5.03 20.81 1.85
CA LEU A 82 3.94 20.98 2.80
C LEU A 82 4.01 22.35 3.47
N LYS A 83 2.85 22.98 3.65
CA LYS A 83 2.73 24.16 4.53
C LYS A 83 3.05 23.77 5.98
N PRO A 84 3.47 24.74 6.81
CA PRO A 84 3.54 24.52 8.26
C PRO A 84 2.19 24.00 8.79
N GLY A 85 2.22 22.88 9.52
CA GLY A 85 1.02 22.20 10.02
C GLY A 85 0.30 21.30 9.00
N GLY A 86 0.85 21.15 7.80
CA GLY A 86 0.32 20.21 6.79
C GLY A 86 0.62 18.75 7.13
N TRP A 87 -0.15 17.84 6.53
CA TRP A 87 -0.10 16.40 6.82
C TRP A 87 0.47 15.57 5.67
N ALA A 88 1.16 14.48 6.00
CA ALA A 88 1.59 13.49 5.03
C ALA A 88 1.05 12.10 5.39
N GLN A 89 0.54 11.38 4.41
CA GLN A 89 0.16 9.98 4.57
C GLN A 89 0.94 9.11 3.58
N MET A 90 1.61 8.09 4.11
CA MET A 90 2.42 7.13 3.35
C MET A 90 1.77 5.74 3.47
N VAL A 91 1.60 5.03 2.36
CA VAL A 91 0.99 3.69 2.32
C VAL A 91 1.84 2.77 1.45
N GLU A 92 2.54 1.81 2.06
CA GLU A 92 3.51 0.97 1.35
C GLU A 92 3.33 -0.51 1.67
N ILE A 93 3.27 -1.33 0.63
CA ILE A 93 3.19 -2.78 0.79
C ILE A 93 4.57 -3.34 1.12
N TYR A 94 4.61 -4.20 2.13
CA TYR A 94 5.72 -5.13 2.32
C TYR A 94 5.47 -6.39 1.48
N PHE A 95 6.26 -6.58 0.42
CA PHE A 95 6.12 -7.68 -0.55
C PHE A 95 6.53 -9.07 -0.03
N ASN A 96 6.52 -9.27 1.28
CA ASN A 96 6.67 -10.60 1.87
C ASN A 96 5.31 -11.11 2.34
N VAL A 97 4.73 -12.02 1.56
CA VAL A 97 3.44 -12.63 1.92
C VAL A 97 3.54 -13.31 3.29
N GLN A 98 2.52 -13.07 4.11
CA GLN A 98 2.29 -13.74 5.38
C GLN A 98 0.97 -14.50 5.35
N SER A 99 0.78 -15.33 6.35
CA SER A 99 -0.44 -16.08 6.60
C SER A 99 -0.93 -15.79 8.01
N ASP A 100 -2.23 -15.53 8.15
CA ASP A 100 -2.86 -15.24 9.45
C ASP A 100 -2.82 -16.45 10.41
N ASN A 101 -2.92 -17.67 9.87
CA ASN A 101 -2.86 -18.92 10.64
C ASN A 101 -1.48 -19.60 10.58
N GLY A 102 -0.46 -18.96 9.99
CA GLY A 102 0.88 -19.53 9.87
C GLY A 102 1.00 -20.72 8.91
N SER A 103 0.02 -20.95 8.04
CA SER A 103 0.02 -22.09 7.11
C SER A 103 0.99 -21.95 5.94
N ILE A 104 1.37 -20.73 5.56
CA ILE A 104 2.37 -20.49 4.51
C ILE A 104 3.77 -20.77 5.03
N THR A 105 4.43 -21.73 4.40
CA THR A 105 5.81 -22.15 4.65
C THR A 105 6.73 -21.78 3.48
N ASP A 106 8.03 -22.02 3.61
CA ASP A 106 9.02 -21.71 2.55
C ASP A 106 8.92 -22.65 1.33
N GLU A 107 8.19 -23.76 1.44
CA GLU A 107 7.89 -24.68 0.34
C GLU A 107 6.83 -24.14 -0.61
N HIS A 108 5.96 -23.25 -0.14
CA HIS A 108 4.87 -22.66 -0.91
C HIS A 108 5.41 -21.74 -2.02
N ALA A 109 4.79 -21.80 -3.20
CA ALA A 109 5.18 -20.97 -4.34
C ALA A 109 5.04 -19.48 -4.05
N LEU A 110 4.03 -19.07 -3.29
CA LEU A 110 3.77 -17.68 -2.92
C LEU A 110 4.87 -17.11 -2.01
N ARG A 111 5.43 -17.95 -1.13
CA ARG A 111 6.59 -17.60 -0.30
C ARG A 111 7.87 -17.55 -1.13
N LYS A 112 8.11 -18.56 -1.98
CA LYS A 112 9.23 -18.57 -2.94
C LYS A 112 9.21 -17.35 -3.86
N TRP A 113 8.02 -16.96 -4.34
CA TRP A 113 7.82 -15.76 -5.14
C TRP A 113 8.27 -14.51 -4.39
N SER A 114 7.82 -14.33 -3.13
CA SER A 114 8.18 -13.18 -2.30
C SER A 114 9.70 -13.10 -2.08
N THR A 115 10.32 -14.20 -1.67
CA THR A 115 11.77 -14.26 -1.41
C THR A 115 12.59 -13.96 -2.66
N LYS A 116 12.20 -14.52 -3.82
CA LYS A 116 12.87 -14.26 -5.10
C LYS A 116 12.67 -12.82 -5.56
N TYR A 117 11.47 -12.27 -5.41
CA TYR A 117 11.18 -10.90 -5.78
C TYR A 117 11.99 -9.90 -4.94
N LEU A 118 12.06 -10.11 -3.62
CA LEU A 118 12.84 -9.28 -2.70
C LEU A 118 14.34 -9.32 -3.03
N SER A 119 14.92 -10.52 -3.14
CA SER A 119 16.35 -10.68 -3.47
C SER A 119 16.70 -10.13 -4.84
N ALA A 120 15.80 -10.23 -5.83
CA ALA A 120 16.04 -9.67 -7.15
C ALA A 120 16.19 -8.14 -7.14
N LEU A 121 15.61 -7.42 -6.18
CA LEU A 121 15.53 -5.95 -6.21
C LEU A 121 16.21 -5.25 -5.04
N GLU A 122 16.78 -5.98 -4.08
CA GLU A 122 17.28 -5.42 -2.82
C GLU A 122 18.40 -4.37 -2.97
N ASP A 123 19.21 -4.49 -4.04
CA ASP A 123 20.28 -3.57 -4.41
C ASP A 123 19.75 -2.23 -4.96
N LYS A 124 18.54 -2.23 -5.53
CA LYS A 124 17.95 -1.05 -6.19
C LYS A 124 16.79 -0.43 -5.43
N LYS A 125 15.97 -1.24 -4.76
CA LYS A 125 14.69 -0.86 -4.15
C LYS A 125 14.64 -1.29 -2.69
N ASP A 126 13.94 -0.50 -1.88
CA ASP A 126 13.64 -0.88 -0.49
C ASP A 126 12.20 -1.39 -0.40
N LEU A 127 12.01 -2.68 -0.71
CA LEU A 127 10.70 -3.31 -0.66
C LEU A 127 10.20 -3.60 0.78
N ARG A 128 10.99 -3.19 1.78
CA ARG A 128 10.66 -3.24 3.21
C ARG A 128 10.46 -1.85 3.79
N ILE A 129 10.34 -0.82 2.94
CA ILE A 129 10.30 0.57 3.39
C ILE A 129 9.18 0.84 4.41
N GLY A 130 8.03 0.16 4.28
CA GLY A 130 6.88 0.35 5.18
C GLY A 130 7.24 0.29 6.66
N SER A 131 8.11 -0.65 7.07
CA SER A 131 8.55 -0.78 8.46
C SER A 131 9.56 0.27 8.92
N LYS A 132 10.13 1.05 7.99
CA LYS A 132 11.11 2.11 8.24
C LYS A 132 10.52 3.51 8.16
N LEU A 133 9.31 3.65 7.60
CA LEU A 133 8.69 4.95 7.35
C LEU A 133 8.55 5.79 8.61
N ARG A 134 8.22 5.19 9.76
CA ARG A 134 8.12 5.92 11.04
C ARG A 134 9.40 6.71 11.35
N THR A 135 10.52 6.01 11.34
CA THR A 135 11.84 6.58 11.62
C THR A 135 12.24 7.57 10.53
N LEU A 136 12.11 7.19 9.26
CA LEU A 136 12.50 8.05 8.14
C LEU A 136 11.68 9.36 8.06
N MET A 137 10.39 9.33 8.45
CA MET A 137 9.56 10.51 8.53
C MET A 137 9.99 11.41 9.71
N ALA A 138 10.24 10.84 10.89
CA ALA A 138 10.77 11.60 12.01
C ALA A 138 12.11 12.26 11.65
N ASP A 139 13.04 11.52 11.04
CA ASP A 139 14.35 12.02 10.59
C ASP A 139 14.24 13.12 9.53
N ALA A 140 13.16 13.13 8.74
CA ALA A 140 12.90 14.17 7.74
C ALA A 140 12.31 15.45 8.35
N GLY A 141 11.86 15.42 9.61
CA GLY A 141 11.27 16.56 10.32
C GLY A 141 9.76 16.49 10.52
N PHE A 142 9.12 15.35 10.28
CA PHE A 142 7.72 15.16 10.66
C PHE A 142 7.59 14.98 12.18
N VAL A 143 6.51 15.55 12.73
CA VAL A 143 6.10 15.37 14.13
C VAL A 143 4.82 14.53 14.18
N GLU A 144 4.48 14.00 15.35
CA GLU A 144 3.25 13.20 15.56
C GLU A 144 3.12 12.00 14.62
N VAL A 145 4.24 11.30 14.38
CA VAL A 145 4.30 10.18 13.44
C VAL A 145 3.68 8.92 14.07
N ASP A 146 2.50 8.55 13.58
CA ASP A 146 1.82 7.29 13.86
C ASP A 146 1.94 6.30 12.69
N THR A 147 1.94 5.00 13.01
CA THR A 147 2.03 3.92 12.03
C THR A 147 1.18 2.73 12.44
N LYS A 148 0.43 2.19 11.49
CA LYS A 148 -0.36 0.98 11.66
C LYS A 148 -0.06 0.01 10.53
N MET A 149 0.19 -1.25 10.88
CA MET A 149 0.28 -2.33 9.91
C MET A 149 -1.12 -2.93 9.72
N ILE A 150 -1.55 -3.07 8.46
CA ILE A 150 -2.85 -3.61 8.12
C ILE A 150 -2.64 -4.80 7.17
N PRO A 151 -3.23 -5.97 7.44
CA PRO A 151 -3.18 -7.08 6.49
C PRO A 151 -4.03 -6.70 5.27
N LEU A 152 -3.46 -6.82 4.07
CA LEU A 152 -4.17 -6.73 2.81
C LEU A 152 -4.44 -8.15 2.29
N PRO A 153 -5.66 -8.71 2.48
CA PRO A 153 -5.96 -10.08 2.10
C PRO A 153 -5.83 -10.30 0.59
N LEU A 154 -5.32 -11.46 0.19
CA LEU A 154 -5.20 -11.86 -1.22
C LEU A 154 -6.47 -12.58 -1.74
N SER A 155 -7.32 -13.04 -0.83
CA SER A 155 -8.61 -13.67 -1.13
C SER A 155 -9.62 -13.42 0.01
N ALA A 156 -10.85 -13.86 -0.19
CA ALA A 156 -12.01 -13.64 0.67
C ALA A 156 -12.01 -14.48 1.97
N TRP A 157 -10.85 -14.62 2.64
CA TRP A 157 -10.69 -15.55 3.76
C TRP A 157 -10.99 -14.95 5.14
N SER A 158 -11.03 -13.63 5.27
CA SER A 158 -11.28 -13.00 6.57
C SER A 158 -12.70 -13.32 7.04
N THR A 159 -12.84 -14.19 8.03
CA THR A 159 -14.13 -14.63 8.58
C THR A 159 -14.51 -13.96 9.89
N GLY A 160 -13.64 -13.10 10.40
CA GLY A 160 -14.07 -12.08 11.31
C GLY A 160 -13.77 -12.26 12.79
N TRP A 161 -12.50 -12.23 13.14
CA TRP A 161 -12.12 -12.38 14.54
C TRP A 161 -10.85 -11.62 14.92
N PHE A 162 -10.05 -11.17 13.95
CA PHE A 162 -8.64 -10.89 14.20
C PHE A 162 -8.26 -9.42 14.17
N PHE A 163 -9.13 -8.53 13.70
CA PHE A 163 -8.88 -7.09 13.78
C PHE A 163 -9.71 -6.47 14.90
N LYS A 164 -9.31 -6.71 16.15
CA LYS A 164 -9.75 -5.84 17.26
C LYS A 164 -9.08 -4.48 17.06
N ASP A 165 -9.76 -3.57 16.40
CA ASP A 165 -9.39 -2.17 16.52
C ASP A 165 -9.55 -1.78 18.00
N PRO A 166 -8.56 -1.14 18.66
CA PRO A 166 -8.70 -0.69 20.04
C PRO A 166 -9.91 0.23 20.26
N TRP A 167 -10.45 0.82 19.19
CA TRP A 167 -11.64 1.66 19.20
C TRP A 167 -12.95 0.90 18.88
N GLU A 168 -12.94 -0.42 18.76
CA GLU A 168 -14.17 -1.23 18.66
C GLU A 168 -14.86 -1.31 20.02
N ILE A 169 -16.02 -0.66 20.12
CA ILE A 169 -16.77 -0.50 21.39
C ILE A 169 -17.80 -1.62 21.56
N THR A 170 -18.23 -2.26 20.45
CA THR A 170 -19.31 -3.26 20.46
C THR A 170 -19.02 -4.48 19.59
N VAL A 171 -19.65 -5.62 19.91
CA VAL A 171 -19.58 -6.87 19.11
C VAL A 171 -20.02 -6.63 17.65
N THR A 172 -20.93 -5.68 17.42
CA THR A 172 -21.35 -5.28 16.08
C THR A 172 -20.25 -4.58 15.28
N ASP A 173 -19.36 -3.82 15.93
CA ASP A 173 -18.26 -3.13 15.24
C ASP A 173 -17.22 -4.12 14.71
N SER A 174 -16.92 -5.17 15.50
CA SER A 174 -16.08 -6.30 15.06
C SER A 174 -16.70 -6.95 13.82
N LEU A 175 -17.96 -7.37 13.87
CA LEU A 175 -18.63 -8.05 12.74
C LEU A 175 -18.62 -7.19 11.45
N ILE A 176 -18.71 -5.87 11.57
CA ILE A 176 -18.64 -4.94 10.41
C ILE A 176 -17.21 -4.84 9.87
N SER A 177 -16.21 -4.74 10.75
CA SER A 177 -14.78 -4.77 10.40
C SER A 177 -14.42 -6.04 9.62
N ASP A 178 -15.03 -7.14 10.04
CA ASP A 178 -14.81 -8.47 9.51
C ASP A 178 -15.36 -8.68 8.11
N LEU A 179 -16.63 -8.31 7.90
CA LEU A 179 -17.25 -8.30 6.58
C LEU A 179 -16.51 -7.35 5.62
N ARG A 180 -15.98 -6.24 6.16
CA ARG A 180 -15.17 -5.32 5.38
C ARG A 180 -13.86 -5.96 4.92
N MET A 181 -13.13 -6.63 5.79
CA MET A 181 -11.88 -7.30 5.41
C MET A 181 -12.10 -8.43 4.42
N LYS A 182 -13.20 -9.17 4.56
CA LYS A 182 -13.62 -10.15 3.55
C LYS A 182 -13.86 -9.50 2.19
N GLY A 183 -14.66 -8.43 2.15
CA GLY A 183 -14.95 -7.69 0.92
C GLY A 183 -13.72 -7.02 0.30
N ILE A 184 -12.73 -6.61 1.12
CA ILE A 184 -11.42 -6.16 0.63
C ILE A 184 -10.70 -7.33 -0.05
N GLY A 185 -10.67 -8.51 0.55
CA GLY A 185 -10.08 -9.70 -0.06
C GLY A 185 -10.74 -10.09 -1.38
N GLU A 186 -12.07 -10.05 -1.45
CA GLU A 186 -12.83 -10.26 -2.69
C GLU A 186 -12.45 -9.24 -3.77
N SER A 187 -12.40 -7.96 -3.40
CA SER A 187 -12.06 -6.86 -4.33
C SER A 187 -10.59 -6.86 -4.74
N ASN A 188 -9.70 -7.35 -3.87
CA ASN A 188 -8.26 -7.36 -4.10
C ASN A 188 -7.79 -8.60 -4.85
N HIS A 189 -8.63 -9.65 -4.90
CA HIS A 189 -8.28 -10.92 -5.52
C HIS A 189 -7.69 -10.74 -6.93
N GLU A 190 -8.40 -10.10 -7.84
CA GLU A 190 -7.93 -9.86 -9.21
C GLU A 190 -6.64 -9.03 -9.27
N ASN A 191 -6.51 -8.04 -8.38
CA ASN A 191 -5.29 -7.24 -8.30
C ASN A 191 -4.10 -8.10 -7.86
N ALA A 192 -4.28 -8.98 -6.88
CA ALA A 192 -3.24 -9.89 -6.42
C ALA A 192 -2.81 -10.85 -7.55
N GLN A 193 -3.77 -11.38 -8.31
CA GLN A 193 -3.49 -12.25 -9.46
C GLN A 193 -2.61 -11.55 -10.50
N GLN A 194 -2.97 -10.32 -10.89
CA GLN A 194 -2.21 -9.55 -11.87
C GLN A 194 -0.85 -9.06 -11.33
N LEU A 195 -0.79 -8.70 -10.05
CA LEU A 195 0.42 -8.21 -9.38
C LEU A 195 1.51 -9.27 -9.36
N LEU A 196 1.16 -10.52 -9.01
CA LEU A 196 2.13 -11.63 -8.92
C LEU A 196 2.85 -11.88 -10.25
N GLN A 197 2.17 -11.71 -11.38
CA GLN A 197 2.78 -11.84 -12.70
C GLN A 197 3.55 -10.58 -13.11
N SER A 198 2.88 -9.42 -13.07
CA SER A 198 3.41 -8.18 -13.64
C SER A 198 4.65 -7.66 -12.92
N LEU A 199 4.67 -7.70 -11.59
CA LEU A 199 5.82 -7.21 -10.83
C LEU A 199 7.04 -8.13 -10.97
N ALA A 200 6.82 -9.44 -11.03
CA ALA A 200 7.90 -10.41 -10.98
C ALA A 200 8.53 -10.73 -12.34
N LEU A 201 7.87 -10.40 -13.46
CA LEU A 201 8.35 -10.75 -14.80
C LEU A 201 9.80 -10.30 -15.04
N TYR A 202 10.07 -9.00 -14.95
CA TYR A 202 11.44 -8.50 -15.17
C TYR A 202 12.42 -8.94 -14.07
N PRO A 203 12.13 -8.78 -12.76
CA PRO A 203 13.08 -9.14 -11.71
C PRO A 203 13.48 -10.62 -11.72
N LEU A 204 12.53 -11.54 -11.93
CA LEU A 204 12.85 -12.97 -11.89
C LEU A 204 13.50 -13.42 -13.20
N THR A 205 12.98 -13.02 -14.36
CA THR A 205 13.53 -13.52 -15.64
C THR A 205 14.84 -12.84 -16.02
N GLN A 206 14.97 -11.53 -15.82
CA GLN A 206 16.15 -10.78 -16.28
C GLN A 206 17.22 -10.65 -15.21
N ARG A 207 16.85 -10.45 -13.94
CA ARG A 207 17.85 -10.25 -12.88
C ARG A 207 18.30 -11.55 -12.22
N LEU A 208 17.37 -12.48 -12.03
CA LEU A 208 17.69 -13.82 -11.51
C LEU A 208 17.90 -14.87 -12.60
N HIS A 209 17.83 -14.48 -13.89
CA HIS A 209 17.98 -15.38 -15.03
C HIS A 209 17.06 -16.62 -14.97
N MET A 210 15.87 -16.46 -14.39
CA MET A 210 14.89 -17.55 -14.27
C MET A 210 14.36 -17.92 -15.66
N PRO A 211 14.40 -19.21 -16.05
CA PRO A 211 13.82 -19.65 -17.32
C PRO A 211 12.31 -19.35 -17.40
N PRO A 212 11.78 -18.94 -18.56
CA PRO A 212 10.37 -18.56 -18.72
C PRO A 212 9.36 -19.63 -18.27
N GLU A 213 9.66 -20.91 -18.48
CA GLU A 213 8.84 -22.05 -18.09
C GLU A 213 8.78 -22.21 -16.56
N VAL A 214 9.92 -22.01 -15.88
CA VAL A 214 10.01 -22.03 -14.41
C VAL A 214 9.25 -20.84 -13.83
N PHE A 215 9.40 -19.65 -14.44
CA PHE A 215 8.67 -18.45 -14.04
C PHE A 215 7.15 -18.64 -14.15
N THR A 216 6.67 -19.13 -15.30
CA THR A 216 5.25 -19.35 -15.54
C THR A 216 4.67 -20.36 -14.54
N SER A 217 5.40 -21.44 -14.26
CA SER A 217 4.99 -22.45 -13.28
C SER A 217 4.93 -21.88 -11.86
N LEU A 218 5.95 -21.11 -11.45
CA LEU A 218 6.01 -20.45 -10.14
C LEU A 218 4.84 -19.49 -9.95
N VAL A 219 4.58 -18.62 -10.94
CA VAL A 219 3.49 -17.63 -10.86
C VAL A 219 2.14 -18.33 -10.83
N ALA A 220 1.91 -19.34 -11.68
CA ALA A 220 0.64 -20.07 -11.69
C ALA A 220 0.36 -20.78 -10.36
N GLN A 221 1.38 -21.36 -9.73
CA GLN A 221 1.23 -21.98 -8.41
C GLN A 221 1.03 -20.93 -7.30
N ALA A 222 1.77 -19.82 -7.32
CA ALA A 222 1.60 -18.73 -6.37
C ALA A 222 0.20 -18.08 -6.47
N GLN A 223 -0.34 -17.95 -7.68
CA GLN A 223 -1.69 -17.46 -7.95
C GLN A 223 -2.77 -18.38 -7.38
N ARG A 224 -2.60 -19.71 -7.51
CA ARG A 224 -3.48 -20.70 -6.87
C ARG A 224 -3.44 -20.60 -5.35
N GLU A 225 -2.25 -20.52 -4.77
CA GLU A 225 -2.07 -20.38 -3.32
C GLU A 225 -2.64 -19.05 -2.80
N ALA A 226 -2.47 -17.95 -3.52
CA ALA A 226 -3.05 -16.65 -3.16
C ALA A 226 -4.60 -16.67 -3.21
N ALA A 227 -5.18 -17.51 -4.07
CA ALA A 227 -6.62 -17.70 -4.18
C ALA A 227 -7.19 -18.60 -3.06
N ASP A 228 -6.36 -19.45 -2.45
CA ASP A 228 -6.79 -20.41 -1.44
C ASP A 228 -7.12 -19.71 -0.11
N PRO A 229 -8.39 -19.68 0.32
CA PRO A 229 -8.77 -19.02 1.56
C PRO A 229 -8.28 -19.76 2.81
N THR A 230 -7.91 -21.05 2.70
CA THR A 230 -7.40 -21.83 3.83
C THR A 230 -5.99 -21.37 4.25
N LEU A 231 -5.23 -20.81 3.29
CA LEU A 231 -3.90 -20.26 3.54
C LEU A 231 -3.93 -18.89 4.22
N LYS A 232 -5.09 -18.23 4.25
CA LYS A 232 -5.30 -16.91 4.85
C LYS A 232 -4.18 -15.90 4.50
N ALA A 233 -3.83 -15.86 3.22
CA ALA A 233 -2.67 -15.12 2.74
C ALA A 233 -2.93 -13.60 2.70
N TYR A 234 -1.96 -12.81 3.11
CA TYR A 234 -2.00 -11.35 3.01
C TYR A 234 -0.62 -10.72 2.76
N PHE A 235 -0.64 -9.52 2.19
CA PHE A 235 0.51 -8.61 2.25
C PHE A 235 0.36 -7.65 3.44
N PRO A 236 1.40 -7.45 4.27
CA PRO A 236 1.38 -6.36 5.24
C PRO A 236 1.42 -5.01 4.52
N LEU A 237 0.48 -4.11 4.82
CA LEU A 237 0.34 -2.74 4.32
C LEU A 237 0.64 -1.72 5.41
#